data_AF-A0A852TUI3-F1
#
_entry.id   AF-A0A852TUI3-F1
#
_cell.length_a   1.000
_cell.length_b   1.000
_cell.length_c   1.000
_cell.angle_alpha   90.00
_cell.angle_beta   90.00
_cell.angle_gamma   90.00
#
_symmetry.space_group_name_H-M   'P 1'
#
loop_
_entity.id
_entity.type
_entity.pdbx_description
1 polymer ?
#
loop_
_entity_poly.entity_id
_entity_poly.type
_entity_poly.pdbx_seq_one_letter_code
_entity_poly.pdbx_strand_id
1 'polypeptide(L)' 'MTPAKLRLARVSMGQPDTNVGDLCKELGVTRQTLYRHVSPTGELREDGRKLLSRARGK' A
#
# COMPACT_ATOMS: atom_id res chain seq x y z
N MET A 1 1.70 2.55 -8.32
CA MET A 1 1.70 2.83 -6.87
C MET A 1 2.48 4.12 -6.63
N THR A 2 1.99 5.04 -5.79
CA THR A 2 2.71 6.29 -5.41
C THR A 2 2.98 6.29 -3.90
N PRO A 3 3.92 7.12 -3.39
CA PRO A 3 4.18 7.20 -1.95
C PRO A 3 2.94 7.56 -1.13
N ALA A 4 2.10 8.47 -1.64
CA ALA A 4 0.85 8.84 -0.97
C ALA A 4 -0.13 7.66 -0.90
N LYS A 5 -0.37 6.98 -2.02
CA LYS A 5 -1.22 5.78 -2.09
C LYS A 5 -0.72 4.68 -1.15
N LEU A 6 0.60 4.50 -1.07
CA LEU A 6 1.22 3.51 -0.19
C LEU A 6 1.04 3.83 1.30
N ARG A 7 1.13 5.11 1.68
CA ARG A 7 0.89 5.56 3.06
C ARG A 7 -0.56 5.33 3.48
N LEU A 8 -1.52 5.60 2.60
CA LEU A 8 -2.93 5.28 2.84
C LEU A 8 -3.12 3.76 2.95
N ALA A 9 -2.64 3.02 1.95
CA ALA A 9 -2.77 1.56 1.90
C ALA A 9 -2.26 0.85 3.15
N ARG A 10 -1.11 1.24 3.70
CA ARG A 10 -0.55 0.59 4.91
C ARG A 10 -1.38 0.81 6.17
N VAL A 11 -2.10 1.93 6.25
CA VAL A 11 -3.01 2.21 7.38
C VAL A 11 -4.30 1.41 7.19
N SER A 12 -4.92 1.50 6.01
CA SER A 12 -6.16 0.79 5.70
C SER A 12 -6.00 -0.73 5.84
N MET A 13 -4.95 -1.31 5.27
CA MET A 13 -4.71 -2.77 5.36
C MET A 13 -4.52 -3.28 6.79
N GLY A 14 -4.18 -2.43 7.76
CA GLY A 14 -4.08 -2.81 9.17
C GLY A 14 -5.43 -2.84 9.89
N GLN A 15 -6.50 -2.38 9.26
CA GLN A 15 -7.85 -2.39 9.84
C GLN A 15 -8.57 -3.68 9.47
N PRO A 16 -9.15 -4.42 10.44
CA PRO A 16 -9.76 -5.74 10.20
C PRO A 16 -10.96 -5.69 9.25
N ASP A 17 -11.68 -4.58 9.21
CA ASP A 17 -12.87 -4.39 8.36
C ASP A 17 -12.55 -3.91 6.93
N THR A 18 -11.27 -3.75 6.58
CA THR A 18 -10.88 -3.24 5.27
C THR A 18 -11.23 -4.21 4.15
N ASN A 19 -12.12 -3.77 3.27
CA ASN A 19 -12.36 -4.45 2.01
C ASN A 19 -11.23 -4.15 1.02
N VAL A 20 -10.36 -5.14 0.79
CA VAL A 20 -9.22 -5.02 -0.12
C VAL A 20 -9.64 -4.69 -1.56
N GLY A 21 -10.81 -5.17 -1.99
CA GLY A 21 -11.35 -4.90 -3.33
C GLY A 21 -11.69 -3.42 -3.52
N ASP A 22 -12.39 -2.83 -2.56
CA ASP A 22 -12.79 -1.42 -2.63
C ASP A 22 -11.60 -0.50 -2.40
N LEU A 23 -10.68 -0.85 -1.49
CA LEU A 23 -9.40 -0.16 -1.34
C LEU A 23 -8.60 -0.12 -2.65
N CYS A 24 -8.55 -1.23 -3.39
CA CYS A 24 -7.88 -1.29 -4.70
C CYS A 24 -8.55 -0.36 -5.73
N LYS A 25 -9.89 -0.31 -5.74
CA LYS A 25 -10.65 0.58 -6.65
C LYS A 25 -10.39 2.05 -6.32
N GLU A 26 -10.47 2.44 -5.04
CA GLU A 26 -10.21 3.81 -4.57
C GLU A 26 -8.77 4.25 -4.91
N LEU A 27 -7.80 3.39 -4.64
CA LEU A 27 -6.39 3.66 -4.94
C LEU A 27 -6.07 3.60 -6.44
N GLY A 28 -6.96 3.06 -7.28
CA GLY A 28 -6.71 2.81 -8.70
C GLY A 28 -5.50 1.90 -8.91
N VAL A 29 -5.40 0.81 -8.15
CA VAL A 29 -4.34 -0.21 -8.26
C VAL A 29 -4.92 -1.62 -8.28
N THR A 30 -4.17 -2.57 -8.82
CA THR A 30 -4.54 -3.98 -8.74
C THR A 30 -4.20 -4.57 -7.36
N ARG A 31 -4.91 -5.62 -6.94
CA ARG A 31 -4.55 -6.40 -5.73
C ARG A 31 -3.11 -6.88 -5.75
N GLN A 32 -2.62 -7.32 -6.91
CA GLN A 32 -1.23 -7.72 -7.09
C GLN A 32 -0.27 -6.57 -6.76
N THR A 33 -0.58 -5.35 -7.23
CA THR A 33 0.23 -4.16 -6.95
C THR A 33 0.18 -3.80 -5.48
N LEU A 34 -1.01 -3.84 -4.86
CA LEU A 34 -1.18 -3.59 -3.43
C LEU A 34 -0.35 -4.58 -2.60
N TYR A 35 -0.53 -5.88 -2.82
CA TYR A 35 0.17 -6.94 -2.08
C TYR A 35 1.67 -7.01 -2.36
N ARG A 36 2.16 -6.48 -3.49
CA ARG A 36 3.61 -6.33 -3.70
C ARG A 36 4.23 -5.36 -2.69
N HIS A 37 3.49 -4.33 -2.26
CA HIS A 37 4.02 -3.26 -1.41
C HIS A 37 3.58 -3.33 0.06
N VAL A 38 2.44 -3.95 0.36
CA VAL A 38 1.83 -3.99 1.71
C VAL A 38 1.31 -5.39 2.02
N SER A 39 1.51 -5.88 3.23
CA SER A 39 0.92 -7.13 3.73
C SER A 39 -0.57 -6.96 4.08
N PRO A 40 -1.32 -8.07 4.25
CA PRO A 40 -2.68 -8.05 4.83
C PRO A 40 -2.79 -7.43 6.23
N THR A 41 -1.68 -7.23 6.94
CA THR A 41 -1.61 -6.63 8.28
C THR A 41 -1.20 -5.15 8.25
N GLY A 42 -1.01 -4.56 7.07
CA GLY A 42 -0.57 -3.16 6.93
C GLY A 42 0.96 -2.96 7.01
N GLU A 43 1.74 -4.02 7.11
CA GLU A 43 3.20 -3.93 7.12
C GLU A 43 3.74 -3.69 5.71
N LEU A 44 4.75 -2.82 5.61
CA LEU A 44 5.41 -2.57 4.33
C LEU A 44 6.26 -3.76 3.92
N ARG A 45 6.12 -4.19 2.66
CA ARG A 45 7.03 -5.15 2.01
C ARG A 45 8.22 -4.42 1.39
N GLU A 46 9.15 -5.19 0.85
CA GLU A 46 10.41 -4.66 0.32
C GLU A 46 10.20 -3.56 -0.74
N ASP A 47 9.31 -3.79 -1.71
CA ASP A 47 8.97 -2.79 -2.72
C ASP A 47 8.34 -1.53 -2.10
N GLY A 48 7.52 -1.70 -1.06
CA GLY A 48 6.95 -0.58 -0.31
C GLY A 48 8.02 0.27 0.39
N ARG A 49 8.99 -0.39 1.05
CA ARG A 49 10.13 0.29 1.70
C ARG A 49 11.00 1.02 0.68
N LYS A 50 11.32 0.37 -0.44
CA LYS A 50 12.08 0.97 -1.56
C LYS A 50 11.37 2.21 -2.13
N LEU A 51 10.06 2.14 -2.32
CA LEU A 51 9.26 3.26 -2.85
C LEU A 51 9.29 4.47 -1.92
N LEU A 52 9.14 4.28 -0.60
CA LEU A 52 9.19 5.38 0.37
C LEU A 52 10.60 5.95 0.55
N SER A 53 11.63 5.11 0.49
CA SER A 53 13.02 5.55 0.58
C SER A 53 13.38 6.48 -0.58
N ARG A 54 13.01 6.12 -1.82
CA ARG A 54 13.20 6.96 -3.02
C ARG A 54 12.49 8.31 -2.92
N ALA A 55 11.36 8.37 -2.23
CA ALA A 55 10.61 9.61 -2.04
C ALA A 55 11.20 10.55 -0.98
N ARG A 56 12.07 10.06 -0.09
CA ARG A 56 12.76 10.87 0.94
C ARG A 56 14.07 11.48 0.45
N GLY A 57 14.65 10.95 -0.61
CA GLY A 57 15.89 11.47 -1.23
C GLY A 57 15.65 12.52 -2.32
N LYS A 58 14.40 12.98 -2.47
CA LYS A 58 14.01 14.16 -3.26
C LYS A 58 13.50 15.22 -2.30
#